data_AF-A0A1V4MK30-F1
#
_entry.id   AF-A0A1V4MK30-F1
#
_cell.length_a   1.000
_cell.length_b   1.000
_cell.length_c   1.000
_cell.angle_alpha   90.00
_cell.angle_beta   90.00
_cell.angle_gamma   90.00
#
_symmetry.space_group_name_H-M   'P 1'
#
loop_
_entity.id
_entity.type
_entity.pdbx_description
1 polymer ?
#
loop_
_entity_poly.entity_id
_entity_poly.type
_entity_poly.pdbx_seq_one_letter_code
_entity_poly.pdbx_strand_id
1 'polypeptide(L)'
;MRCSSYYSKEFFDDVRAIWIDFINHCYPRGPRVGKPQTWAAGLEYCLGRFHFLGLTQKELAASYGVSPASVQRKFQEINRVLQIDRKAYRNMLDLLADSEGEQL
;
A
#
# COMPACT_ATOMS: atom_id res chain seq x y z
N MET A 1 14.29 11.52 3.27
CA MET A 1 14.13 10.12 2.80
C MET A 1 14.65 9.21 3.89
N ARG A 2 13.83 8.28 4.39
CA ARG A 2 14.27 7.27 5.36
C ARG A 2 15.31 6.38 4.66
N CYS A 3 16.59 6.47 5.03
CA CYS A 3 17.58 5.47 4.64
C CYS A 3 17.38 4.24 5.52
N SER A 4 16.44 3.38 5.13
CA SER A 4 16.19 2.09 5.76
C SER A 4 16.16 1.05 4.66
N SER A 5 16.60 -0.18 4.91
CA SER A 5 16.72 -1.25 3.91
C SER A 5 15.40 -1.68 3.25
N TYR A 6 14.29 -1.02 3.59
CA TYR A 6 12.96 -1.22 3.02
C TYR A 6 12.72 -0.48 1.69
N TYR A 7 13.49 0.56 1.34
CA TYR A 7 13.35 1.25 0.04
C TYR A 7 14.24 0.63 -1.03
N SER A 8 14.10 -0.68 -1.24
CA SER A 8 14.75 -1.37 -2.34
C SER A 8 14.03 -1.08 -3.67
N LYS A 9 14.58 -1.54 -4.79
CA LYS A 9 13.93 -1.37 -6.10
C LYS A 9 12.56 -2.07 -6.12
N GLU A 10 12.49 -3.25 -5.50
CA GLU A 10 11.30 -4.09 -5.38
C GLU A 10 10.16 -3.31 -4.70
N PHE A 11 10.46 -2.57 -3.64
CA PHE A 11 9.48 -1.70 -2.97
C PHE A 11 8.85 -0.69 -3.93
N PHE A 12 9.65 -0.01 -4.76
CA PHE A 12 9.12 0.95 -5.72
C PHE A 12 8.32 0.30 -6.83
N ASP A 13 8.71 -0.91 -7.25
CA ASP A 13 7.99 -1.68 -8.26
C ASP A 13 6.63 -2.16 -7.70
N ASP A 14 6.56 -2.59 -6.44
CA ASP A 14 5.31 -2.97 -5.77
C ASP A 14 4.36 -1.77 -5.57
N VAL A 15 4.89 -0.62 -5.12
CA VAL A 15 4.10 0.62 -5.04
C VAL A 15 3.55 1.00 -6.42
N ARG A 16 4.38 0.89 -7.46
CA ARG A 16 3.96 1.19 -8.84
C ARG A 16 2.89 0.23 -9.31
N ALA A 17 3.01 -1.06 -9.00
CA ALA A 17 2.02 -2.07 -9.35
C ALA A 17 0.65 -1.77 -8.71
N ILE A 18 0.62 -1.41 -7.42
CA ILE A 18 -0.60 -0.98 -6.73
C ILE A 18 -1.22 0.23 -7.43
N TRP A 19 -0.42 1.23 -7.80
CA TRP A 19 -0.92 2.42 -8.48
C TRP A 19 -1.51 2.10 -9.86
N ILE A 20 -0.82 1.30 -10.67
CA ILE A 20 -1.29 0.90 -12.00
C ILE A 20 -2.60 0.10 -11.88
N ASP A 21 -2.67 -0.86 -10.96
CA ASP A 21 -3.88 -1.66 -10.72
C ASP A 21 -5.06 -0.77 -10.33
N PHE A 22 -4.83 0.21 -9.45
CA PHE A 22 -5.85 1.19 -9.05
C PHE A 22 -6.34 2.02 -10.24
N ILE A 23 -5.43 2.56 -11.05
CA ILE A 23 -5.79 3.37 -12.23
C ILE A 23 -6.59 2.55 -13.24
N ASN A 24 -6.21 1.30 -13.49
CA ASN A 24 -6.93 0.42 -14.40
C ASN A 24 -8.38 0.17 -13.94
N HIS A 25 -8.61 0.02 -12.64
CA HIS A 25 -9.95 -0.14 -12.08
C HIS A 25 -10.77 1.16 -12.09
N CYS A 26 -10.13 2.33 -12.03
CA CYS A 26 -10.82 3.62 -12.07
C CYS A 26 -11.02 4.18 -13.49
N TYR A 27 -10.42 3.56 -14.51
CA TYR A 27 -10.55 4.01 -15.90
C TYR A 27 -12.02 3.93 -16.37
N PRO A 28 -12.53 4.94 -17.12
CA PRO A 28 -11.86 6.14 -17.63
C PRO A 28 -11.83 7.33 -16.65
N ARG A 29 -12.49 7.23 -15.49
CA ARG A 29 -12.67 8.31 -14.52
C ARG A 29 -11.61 8.22 -13.41
N GLY A 30 -10.35 8.31 -13.81
CA GLY A 30 -9.20 8.23 -12.91
C GLY A 30 -9.24 9.28 -11.78
N PRO A 31 -8.46 9.05 -10.71
CA PRO A 31 -8.41 9.95 -9.56
C PRO A 31 -7.90 11.34 -9.93
N ARG A 32 -8.49 12.38 -9.32
CA ARG A 32 -7.94 13.74 -9.42
C ARG A 32 -6.75 13.88 -8.47
N VAL A 33 -5.54 13.96 -9.03
CA VAL A 33 -4.29 14.13 -8.28
C VAL A 33 -4.03 15.62 -8.03
N GLY A 34 -4.38 16.10 -6.83
CA GLY A 34 -4.09 17.48 -6.41
C GLY A 34 -2.67 17.63 -5.86
N LYS A 35 -2.40 17.01 -4.70
CA LYS A 35 -1.07 16.97 -4.07
C LYS A 35 -0.47 15.57 -4.22
N PRO A 36 0.59 15.38 -5.03
CA PRO A 36 1.21 14.07 -5.21
C PRO A 36 1.69 13.43 -3.90
N GLN A 37 2.17 14.24 -2.94
CA GLN A 37 2.64 13.76 -1.63
C GLN A 37 1.56 13.03 -0.85
N THR A 38 0.30 13.47 -0.96
CA THR A 38 -0.83 12.81 -0.31
C THR A 38 -1.11 11.42 -0.89
N TRP A 39 -0.96 11.28 -2.21
CA TRP A 39 -1.12 9.99 -2.90
C TRP A 39 0.05 9.06 -2.63
N ALA A 40 1.29 9.57 -2.69
CA ALA A 40 2.48 8.81 -2.36
C ALA A 40 2.43 8.25 -0.92
N ALA A 41 2.05 9.07 0.06
CA ALA A 41 1.89 8.62 1.44
C ALA A 41 0.79 7.55 1.60
N GLY A 42 -0.32 7.69 0.86
CA GLY A 42 -1.40 6.69 0.85
C GLY A 42 -0.98 5.35 0.23
N LEU A 43 -0.24 5.40 -0.88
CA LEU A 43 0.29 4.23 -1.57
C LEU A 43 1.34 3.48 -0.75
N GLU A 44 2.27 4.21 -0.12
CA GLU A 44 3.24 3.62 0.80
C GLU A 44 2.54 2.99 2.02
N TYR A 45 1.47 3.62 2.52
CA TYR A 45 0.66 3.02 3.58
C TYR A 45 -0.03 1.74 3.11
N CYS A 46 -0.57 1.69 1.88
CA CYS A 46 -1.12 0.46 1.30
C CYS A 46 -0.07 -0.66 1.27
N LEU A 47 1.14 -0.36 0.80
CA LEU A 47 2.21 -1.36 0.72
C LEU A 47 2.65 -1.83 2.12
N GLY A 48 2.76 -0.90 3.08
CA GLY A 48 3.04 -1.21 4.47
C GLY A 48 1.99 -2.11 5.11
N ARG A 49 0.71 -1.94 4.76
CA ARG A 49 -0.38 -2.82 5.18
C ARG A 49 -0.30 -4.19 4.51
N PHE A 50 0.05 -4.21 3.23
CA PHE A 50 0.16 -5.44 2.44
C PHE A 50 1.27 -6.39 2.93
N HIS A 51 2.41 -5.83 3.33
CA HIS A 51 3.54 -6.60 3.86
C HIS A 51 3.65 -6.60 5.40
N PHE A 52 2.61 -6.13 6.12
CA PHE A 52 2.59 -6.09 7.58
C PHE A 52 3.77 -5.34 8.23
N LEU A 53 4.27 -4.26 7.62
CA LEU A 53 5.49 -3.53 8.03
C LEU A 53 5.33 -2.64 9.29
N GLY A 54 4.17 -2.66 9.95
CA GLY A 54 3.93 -1.86 11.17
C GLY A 54 3.95 -0.34 10.98
N LEU A 55 3.97 0.17 9.74
CA LEU A 55 3.98 1.59 9.43
C LEU A 55 2.68 2.27 9.89
N THR A 56 2.81 3.41 10.57
CA THR A 56 1.65 4.19 11.00
C THR A 56 1.36 5.38 10.07
N GLN A 57 0.10 5.76 9.99
CA GLN A 57 -0.33 6.94 9.22
C GLN A 57 0.32 8.23 9.72
N LYS A 58 0.58 8.33 11.03
CA LYS A 58 1.21 9.49 11.67
C LYS A 58 2.65 9.66 11.20
N GLU A 59 3.41 8.57 11.12
CA GLU A 59 4.80 8.61 10.64
C GLU A 59 4.88 9.00 9.16
N LEU A 60 4.03 8.41 8.32
CA LEU A 60 3.99 8.74 6.89
C LEU A 60 3.54 10.18 6.66
N ALA A 61 2.51 10.63 7.39
CA ALA A 61 2.07 12.01 7.33
C ALA A 61 3.20 13.00 7.64
N ALA A 62 3.96 12.75 8.71
CA ALA A 62 5.11 13.57 9.07
C ALA A 62 6.21 13.56 7.99
N SER A 63 6.54 12.38 7.44
CA SER A 63 7.58 12.24 6.40
C SER A 63 7.23 12.93 5.08
N TYR A 64 5.94 12.92 4.70
CA TYR A 64 5.46 13.49 3.44
C TYR A 64 4.96 14.93 3.56
N GLY A 65 4.95 15.51 4.77
CA GLY A 65 4.44 16.87 5.01
C GLY A 65 2.93 16.99 4.75
N VAL A 66 2.16 15.96 5.05
CA VAL A 66 0.69 15.90 4.87
C VAL A 66 -0.02 15.59 6.19
N SER A 67 -1.35 15.67 6.23
CA SER A 67 -2.10 15.28 7.43
C SER A 67 -2.34 13.77 7.48
N PRO A 68 -2.37 13.14 8.68
CA PRO A 68 -2.73 11.73 8.81
C PRO A 68 -4.09 11.38 8.21
N ALA A 69 -5.06 12.29 8.34
CA ALA A 69 -6.38 12.15 7.73
C ALA A 69 -6.33 12.08 6.20
N SER A 70 -5.36 12.77 5.57
CA SER A 70 -5.17 12.72 4.12
C SER A 70 -4.58 11.37 3.69
N VAL A 71 -3.64 10.83 4.46
CA VAL A 71 -3.09 9.48 4.25
C VAL A 71 -4.19 8.43 4.35
N GLN A 72 -4.98 8.47 5.43
CA GLN A 72 -6.10 7.56 5.64
C GLN A 72 -7.13 7.62 4.52
N ARG A 73 -7.47 8.83 4.05
CA ARG A 73 -8.43 9.01 2.96
C ARG A 73 -7.95 8.34 1.68
N LYS A 74 -6.68 8.51 1.32
CA LYS A 74 -6.10 7.86 0.13
C LYS A 74 -5.97 6.37 0.27
N PHE A 75 -5.59 5.89 1.45
CA PHE A 75 -5.62 4.48 1.75
C PHE A 75 -7.03 3.89 1.58
N GLN A 76 -8.06 4.51 2.16
CA GLN A 76 -9.44 4.04 2.03
C GLN A 76 -9.93 4.03 0.58
N GLU A 77 -9.58 5.07 -0.18
CA GLU A 77 -9.90 5.18 -1.61
C GLU A 77 -9.31 4.01 -2.41
N ILE A 78 -8.02 3.70 -2.20
CA ILE A 78 -7.33 2.60 -2.87
C ILE A 78 -7.84 1.24 -2.36
N ASN A 79 -7.93 1.05 -1.03
CA ASN A 79 -8.33 -0.20 -0.40
C ASN A 79 -9.78 -0.58 -0.76
N ARG A 80 -10.67 0.39 -0.96
CA ARG A 80 -12.03 0.11 -1.43
C ARG A 80 -12.05 -0.58 -2.79
N VAL A 81 -11.16 -0.17 -3.69
CA VAL A 81 -11.09 -0.68 -5.06
C VAL A 81 -10.28 -1.97 -5.11
N LEU A 82 -9.09 -1.98 -4.50
CA LEU A 82 -8.14 -3.08 -4.63
C LEU A 82 -8.20 -4.11 -3.50
N GLN A 83 -8.94 -3.84 -2.43
CA GLN A 83 -9.10 -4.75 -1.28
C GLN A 83 -7.75 -5.17 -0.69
N ILE A 84 -6.83 -4.21 -0.51
CA ILE A 84 -5.44 -4.40 -0.06
C ILE A 84 -5.37 -5.22 1.23
N ASP A 85 -6.14 -4.87 2.26
CA ASP A 85 -6.12 -5.62 3.53
C ASP A 85 -6.55 -7.08 3.31
N ARG A 86 -7.63 -7.30 2.55
CA ARG A 86 -8.14 -8.65 2.25
C ARG A 86 -7.11 -9.48 1.48
N LYS A 87 -6.45 -8.89 0.47
CA LYS A 87 -5.39 -9.55 -0.30
C LYS A 87 -4.19 -9.89 0.60
N ALA A 88 -3.81 -9.00 1.50
CA ALA A 88 -2.73 -9.24 2.46
C ALA A 88 -3.02 -10.44 3.36
N TYR A 89 -4.22 -10.50 3.95
CA TYR A 89 -4.64 -11.64 4.76
C TYR A 89 -4.69 -12.94 3.97
N ARG A 90 -5.22 -12.91 2.75
CA ARG A 90 -5.25 -14.09 1.88
C ARG A 90 -3.85 -14.62 1.61
N ASN A 91 -2.92 -13.75 1.20
CA ASN A 91 -1.55 -14.15 0.92
C ASN A 91 -0.87 -14.74 2.17
N MET A 92 -1.13 -14.17 3.35
CA MET A 92 -0.63 -14.73 4.60
C MET A 92 -1.17 -16.14 4.88
N LEU A 93 -2.47 -16.36 4.66
CA LEU A 93 -3.08 -17.68 4.87
C LEU A 93 -2.56 -18.71 3.86
N ASP A 94 -2.40 -18.32 2.59
CA ASP A 94 -1.88 -19.19 1.54
C ASP A 94 -0.45 -19.64 1.88
N LEU A 95 0.42 -18.73 2.35
CA LEU A 95 1.78 -19.06 2.82
C LEU A 95 1.78 -20.05 4.00
N LEU A 96 0.85 -19.91 4.94
CA LEU A 96 0.75 -20.81 6.09
C LEU A 96 0.27 -22.20 5.64
N ALA A 97 -0.72 -22.28 4.75
CA ALA A 97 -1.23 -23.53 4.22
C ALA A 97 -0.17 -24.31 3.43
N ASP A 98 0.65 -23.62 2.62
CA ASP A 98 1.75 -24.25 1.88
C ASP A 98 2.83 -24.81 2.83
N SER A 99 3.11 -24.13 3.95
CA SER A 99 4.09 -24.58 4.95
C SER A 99 3.65 -25.85 5.71
N GLU A 100 2.35 -26.10 5.81
CA GLU A 100 1.79 -27.32 6.41
C GLU A 100 1.82 -28.50 5.42
N GLY A 101 1.77 -28.23 4.11
CA GLY A 101 1.82 -29.24 3.05
C GLY A 101 3.21 -29.85 2.82
N GLU A 102 4.30 -29.16 3.19
CA GLU A 102 5.68 -29.67 3.09
C GLU A 102 6.10 -30.57 4.26
N GLN A 103 5.26 -30.71 5.30
CA GLN A 103 5.56 -31.51 6.50
C GLN A 103 4.92 -32.92 6.51
N LEU A 104 4.31 -33.35 5.40
CA LEU A 104 3.69 -34.67 5.21
C LEU A 104 4.36 -35.47 4.09
#